data_AF-A0A940EYU0-F1
#
_entry.id   AF-A0A940EYU0-F1
#
_cell.length_a   1.000
_cell.length_b   1.000
_cell.length_c   1.000
_cell.angle_alpha   90.00
_cell.angle_beta   90.00
_cell.angle_gamma   90.00
#
_symmetry.space_group_name_H-M   'P 1'
#
loop_
_entity.id
_entity.type
_entity.pdbx_description
1 polymer ?
#
loop_
_entity_poly.entity_id
_entity_poly.type
_entity_poly.pdbx_seq_one_letter_code
_entity_poly.pdbx_strand_id
1 'polypeptide(L)'
;MDPAITLLFVVLLAIPAVIVVLGVRRERRRSRAPGWELRTGTVLGQPVLLTDSSFAARPGAQDRMLLEQFRPGTEVEVLLPTGVLPPGASTESSAPATARLTARLTVGAVKRSLRGGWPTANLGYGIYFAEYDGSELPTAVPVLRHRSLTSLRFDLDGLGIVGADNREQAVPWAQVDFSNGPDLKVRIPGYGVLTFEERHLGASYRVTEELLIKYGTFRQLHF
;
A
#
# COMPACT_ATOMS: atom_id res chain seq x y z
N MET A 1 -4.14 -49.45 46.81
CA MET A 1 -4.88 -49.09 45.58
C MET A 1 -4.26 -49.87 44.45
N ASP A 2 -5.08 -50.51 43.61
CA ASP A 2 -4.61 -51.29 42.47
C ASP A 2 -3.93 -50.35 41.44
N PRO A 3 -2.68 -50.61 41.03
CA PRO A 3 -1.98 -49.79 40.05
C PRO A 3 -2.76 -49.64 38.73
N ALA A 4 -3.60 -50.63 38.36
CA ALA A 4 -4.46 -50.55 37.19
C ALA A 4 -5.53 -49.46 37.34
N ILE A 5 -6.10 -49.29 38.54
CA ILE A 5 -7.11 -48.28 38.84
C ILE A 5 -6.46 -46.89 38.83
N THR A 6 -5.26 -46.74 39.39
CA THR A 6 -4.53 -45.46 39.37
C THR A 6 -4.17 -45.03 37.95
N LEU A 7 -3.74 -45.97 37.09
CA LEU A 7 -3.41 -45.67 35.70
C LEU A 7 -4.65 -45.24 34.89
N LEU A 8 -5.80 -45.91 35.12
CA LEU A 8 -7.07 -45.55 34.49
C LEU A 8 -7.48 -44.11 34.84
N PHE A 9 -7.39 -43.74 36.12
CA PHE A 9 -7.72 -42.38 36.56
C PHE A 9 -6.80 -41.32 35.94
N VAL A 10 -5.50 -41.58 35.84
CA VAL A 10 -4.54 -40.65 35.21
C VAL A 10 -4.86 -40.45 33.73
N VAL A 11 -5.14 -41.53 32.99
CA VAL A 11 -5.50 -41.44 31.57
C VAL A 11 -6.83 -40.71 31.38
N LEU A 12 -7.83 -41.02 32.21
CA LEU A 12 -9.15 -40.38 32.16
C LEU A 12 -9.09 -38.87 32.43
N LEU A 13 -8.13 -38.42 33.25
CA LEU A 13 -7.94 -37.00 33.57
C LEU A 13 -7.04 -36.27 32.55
N ALA A 14 -6.09 -36.99 31.94
CA ALA A 14 -5.19 -36.42 30.92
C ALA A 14 -5.90 -36.14 29.59
N ILE A 15 -6.80 -37.03 29.15
CA ILE A 15 -7.54 -36.87 27.89
C ILE A 15 -8.32 -35.54 27.81
N PRO A 16 -9.18 -35.16 28.78
CA PRO A 16 -9.90 -33.89 28.73
C PRO A 16 -8.96 -32.69 28.80
N ALA A 17 -7.86 -32.76 29.57
CA ALA A 17 -6.87 -31.70 29.62
C ALA A 17 -6.20 -31.47 28.24
N VAL A 18 -5.86 -32.54 27.52
CA VAL A 18 -5.32 -32.47 26.16
C VAL A 18 -6.35 -31.90 25.18
N ILE A 19 -7.62 -32.31 25.27
CA ILE A 19 -8.70 -31.78 24.43
C ILE A 19 -8.89 -30.27 24.67
N VAL A 20 -8.86 -29.81 25.93
CA VAL A 20 -8.97 -28.39 26.27
C VAL A 20 -7.77 -27.60 25.74
N VAL A 21 -6.54 -28.09 25.91
CA VAL A 21 -5.33 -27.42 25.39
C VAL A 21 -5.33 -27.35 23.86
N LEU A 22 -5.73 -28.43 23.18
CA LEU A 22 -5.87 -28.46 21.72
C LEU A 22 -7.02 -27.57 21.23
N GLY A 23 -8.14 -27.55 21.95
CA GLY A 23 -9.30 -26.68 21.69
C GLY A 23 -8.94 -25.21 21.80
N VAL A 24 -8.31 -24.79 22.90
CA VAL A 24 -7.85 -23.40 23.11
C VAL A 24 -6.79 -22.99 22.08
N ARG A 25 -5.89 -23.90 21.69
CA ARG A 25 -4.94 -23.65 20.59
C ARG A 25 -5.63 -23.51 19.23
N ARG A 26 -6.73 -24.23 18.99
CA ARG A 26 -7.51 -24.16 17.76
C ARG A 26 -8.40 -22.91 17.71
N GLU A 27 -8.96 -22.50 18.85
CA GLU A 27 -9.74 -21.26 19.03
C GLU A 27 -8.85 -20.02 18.78
N ARG A 28 -7.64 -20.00 19.34
CA ARG A 28 -6.63 -18.95 19.07
C ARG A 28 -6.21 -18.91 17.60
N ARG A 29 -6.32 -20.02 16.86
CA ARG A 29 -6.10 -20.06 15.39
C ARG A 29 -7.33 -19.65 14.58
N ARG A 30 -8.54 -19.64 15.17
CA ARG A 30 -9.81 -19.33 14.50
C ARG A 30 -10.24 -17.86 14.62
N SER A 31 -9.71 -17.10 15.57
CA SER A 31 -9.81 -15.62 15.59
C SER A 31 -8.89 -14.99 14.53
N ARG A 32 -9.08 -15.37 13.26
CA ARG A 32 -8.39 -14.84 12.07
C ARG A 32 -9.37 -14.07 11.19
N ALA A 33 -10.36 -13.42 11.79
CA ALA A 33 -11.09 -12.40 11.05
C ALA A 33 -10.06 -11.31 10.67
N PRO A 34 -10.05 -10.85 9.41
CA PRO A 34 -9.25 -9.69 9.03
C PRO A 34 -9.57 -8.54 9.99
N GLY A 35 -8.54 -8.01 10.65
CA GLY A 35 -8.67 -6.86 11.53
C GLY A 35 -8.62 -5.53 10.78
N TRP A 36 -8.79 -5.56 9.45
CA TRP A 36 -8.72 -4.40 8.59
C TRP A 36 -9.99 -4.23 7.75
N GLU A 37 -10.35 -2.98 7.53
CA GLU A 37 -11.41 -2.57 6.61
C GLU A 37 -10.81 -1.94 5.36
N LEU A 38 -11.49 -2.14 4.23
CA LEU A 38 -11.11 -1.58 2.93
C LEU A 38 -12.16 -0.57 2.50
N ARG A 39 -11.68 0.58 2.02
CA ARG A 39 -12.50 1.53 1.27
C ARG A 39 -11.98 1.65 -0.15
N THR A 40 -12.91 1.79 -1.09
CA THR A 40 -12.55 2.26 -2.43
C THR A 40 -12.29 3.75 -2.39
N GLY A 41 -11.15 4.18 -2.93
CA GLY A 41 -10.85 5.56 -3.23
C GLY A 41 -10.48 5.76 -4.69
N THR A 42 -10.17 7.01 -5.02
CA THR A 42 -9.58 7.40 -6.31
C THR A 42 -8.25 8.07 -6.03
N VAL A 43 -7.20 7.63 -6.71
CA VAL A 43 -5.87 8.28 -6.70
C VAL A 43 -5.51 8.54 -8.14
N LEU A 44 -5.17 9.78 -8.52
CA LEU A 44 -4.81 10.13 -9.92
C LEU A 44 -5.82 9.65 -10.98
N GLY A 45 -7.11 9.64 -10.65
CA GLY A 45 -8.19 9.22 -11.57
C GLY A 45 -8.39 7.70 -11.69
N GLN A 46 -7.56 6.88 -11.05
CA GLN A 46 -7.70 5.42 -11.02
C GLN A 46 -8.35 4.94 -9.72
N PRO A 47 -9.08 3.81 -9.75
CA PRO A 47 -9.62 3.20 -8.54
C PRO A 47 -8.47 2.59 -7.72
N VAL A 48 -8.55 2.70 -6.40
CA VAL A 48 -7.60 2.09 -5.47
C VAL A 48 -8.36 1.55 -4.26
N LEU A 49 -7.97 0.40 -3.72
CA LEU A 49 -8.44 -0.03 -2.41
C LEU A 49 -7.44 0.43 -1.35
N LEU A 50 -7.95 1.15 -0.35
CA LEU A 50 -7.17 1.66 0.76
C LEU A 50 -7.59 0.97 2.04
N THR A 51 -6.64 0.60 2.87
CA THR A 51 -6.95 0.17 4.23
C THR A 51 -7.29 1.38 5.10
N ASP A 52 -8.41 1.31 5.80
CA ASP A 52 -8.78 2.32 6.81
C ASP A 52 -8.08 2.07 8.15
N SER A 53 -7.72 0.83 8.41
CA SER A 53 -6.99 0.44 9.62
C SER A 53 -5.52 0.82 9.52
N SER A 54 -4.98 1.20 10.68
CA SER A 54 -3.56 1.48 10.87
C SER A 54 -2.80 0.20 11.22
N PHE A 55 -1.78 -0.11 10.45
CA PHE A 55 -0.86 -1.23 10.70
C PHE A 55 0.36 -0.75 11.46
N ALA A 56 0.93 -1.59 12.32
CA ALA A 56 2.20 -1.28 12.97
C ALA A 56 3.32 -1.19 11.93
N ALA A 57 4.34 -0.37 12.18
CA ALA A 57 5.49 -0.24 11.28
C ALA A 57 6.24 -1.56 11.04
N ARG A 58 6.21 -2.50 12.01
CA ARG A 58 6.78 -3.85 11.86
C ARG A 58 5.69 -4.81 11.35
N PRO A 59 5.93 -5.52 10.23
CA PRO A 59 4.94 -6.42 9.66
C PRO A 59 4.50 -7.50 10.65
N GLY A 60 3.19 -7.57 10.90
CA GLY A 60 2.56 -8.55 11.77
C GLY A 60 1.91 -9.72 11.03
N ALA A 61 1.04 -10.44 11.74
CA ALA A 61 0.20 -11.46 11.12
C ALA A 61 -0.84 -10.86 10.16
N GLN A 62 -1.40 -9.69 10.52
CA GLN A 62 -2.41 -8.99 9.71
C GLN A 62 -1.82 -8.51 8.37
N ASP A 63 -0.61 -7.94 8.38
CA ASP A 63 0.10 -7.56 7.16
C ASP A 63 0.28 -8.73 6.20
N ARG A 64 0.68 -9.89 6.72
CA ARG A 64 0.88 -11.10 5.91
C ARG A 64 -0.42 -11.58 5.30
N MET A 65 -1.50 -11.62 6.09
CA MET A 65 -2.79 -12.03 5.56
C MET A 65 -3.29 -11.07 4.47
N LEU A 66 -3.11 -9.75 4.62
CA LEU A 66 -3.45 -8.77 3.59
C LEU A 66 -2.62 -8.99 2.32
N LEU A 67 -1.31 -9.15 2.46
CA LEU A 67 -0.42 -9.36 1.31
C LEU A 67 -0.66 -10.71 0.61
N GLU A 68 -1.07 -11.74 1.35
CA GLU A 68 -1.48 -13.03 0.79
C GLU A 68 -2.81 -12.90 0.03
N GLN A 69 -3.78 -12.18 0.60
CA GLN A 69 -5.10 -11.96 -0.02
C GLN A 69 -5.02 -11.10 -1.28
N PHE A 70 -4.18 -10.06 -1.29
CA PHE A 70 -4.03 -9.13 -2.41
C PHE A 70 -2.68 -9.28 -3.11
N ARG A 71 -2.18 -10.51 -3.24
CA ARG A 71 -0.95 -10.74 -4.02
C ARG A 71 -1.14 -10.28 -5.48
N PRO A 72 -0.10 -9.73 -6.13
CA PRO A 72 -0.15 -9.40 -7.55
C PRO A 72 -0.67 -10.57 -8.39
N GLY A 73 -1.54 -10.28 -9.36
CA GLY A 73 -2.25 -11.27 -10.19
C GLY A 73 -3.55 -11.81 -9.58
N THR A 74 -3.95 -11.37 -8.38
CA THR A 74 -5.25 -11.77 -7.80
C THR A 74 -6.37 -10.93 -8.38
N GLU A 75 -7.44 -11.58 -8.84
CA GLU A 75 -8.67 -10.88 -9.25
C GLU A 75 -9.53 -10.54 -8.03
N VAL A 76 -10.01 -9.30 -7.98
CA VAL A 76 -10.90 -8.80 -6.93
C VAL A 76 -12.04 -8.01 -7.54
N GLU A 77 -13.22 -8.11 -6.93
CA GLU A 77 -14.36 -7.28 -7.30
C GLU A 77 -14.27 -5.94 -6.59
N VAL A 78 -14.29 -4.86 -7.36
CA VAL A 78 -14.10 -3.49 -6.88
C VAL A 78 -15.30 -2.66 -7.25
N LEU A 79 -15.87 -1.98 -6.26
CA LEU A 79 -16.83 -0.92 -6.50
C LEU A 79 -16.09 0.28 -7.08
N LEU A 80 -16.36 0.65 -8.33
CA LEU A 80 -15.73 1.77 -8.99
C LEU A 80 -16.28 3.11 -8.45
N PRO A 81 -15.39 4.09 -8.16
CA PRO A 81 -15.83 5.44 -7.85
C PRO A 81 -16.59 6.06 -9.03
N THR A 82 -17.51 6.97 -8.72
CA THR A 82 -18.25 7.70 -9.74
C THR A 82 -17.31 8.42 -10.71
N GLY A 83 -17.55 8.25 -12.02
CA GLY A 83 -16.74 8.84 -13.09
C GLY A 83 -15.48 8.06 -13.47
N VAL A 84 -15.18 6.95 -12.79
CA VAL A 84 -14.11 6.02 -13.17
C VAL A 84 -14.73 4.91 -14.04
N LEU A 85 -14.29 4.83 -15.29
CA LEU A 85 -14.69 3.76 -16.19
C LEU A 85 -13.74 2.56 -16.04
N PRO A 86 -14.27 1.33 -16.14
CA PRO A 86 -13.41 0.16 -16.25
C PRO A 86 -12.61 0.24 -17.56
N PRO A 87 -11.40 -0.35 -17.59
CA PRO A 87 -10.58 -0.42 -18.79
C PRO A 87 -11.36 -1.13 -19.91
N GLY A 88 -11.41 -0.52 -21.10
CA GLY A 88 -12.13 -1.07 -22.25
C GLY A 88 -13.64 -0.81 -22.28
N ALA A 89 -14.21 -0.10 -21.29
CA ALA A 89 -15.57 0.43 -21.42
C ALA A 89 -15.60 1.64 -22.37
N SER A 90 -16.39 1.52 -23.43
CA SER A 90 -16.68 2.63 -24.33
C SER A 90 -17.48 3.70 -23.60
N THR A 91 -17.18 4.97 -23.87
CA THR A 91 -17.91 6.16 -23.40
C THR A 91 -19.38 6.20 -23.85
N GLU A 92 -19.80 5.27 -24.71
CA GLU A 92 -21.17 5.08 -25.20
C GLU A 92 -22.07 4.29 -24.23
N SER A 93 -21.55 3.85 -23.08
CA SER A 93 -22.39 3.21 -22.06
C SER A 93 -23.37 4.22 -21.46
N SER A 94 -24.64 4.14 -21.87
CA SER A 94 -25.79 4.91 -21.36
C SER A 94 -26.15 4.61 -19.90
N ALA A 95 -25.22 4.07 -19.11
CA ALA A 95 -25.41 3.93 -17.68
C ALA A 95 -25.50 5.33 -17.05
N PRO A 96 -26.47 5.59 -16.16
CA PRO A 96 -26.55 6.89 -15.50
C PRO A 96 -25.22 7.17 -14.79
N ALA A 97 -24.74 8.41 -14.85
CA ALA A 97 -23.48 8.84 -14.23
C ALA A 97 -23.40 8.57 -12.71
N THR A 98 -24.51 8.17 -12.08
CA THR A 98 -24.66 7.78 -10.67
C THR A 98 -24.67 6.26 -10.43
N ALA A 99 -24.58 5.43 -11.47
CA ALA A 99 -24.52 3.98 -11.32
C ALA A 99 -23.22 3.59 -10.62
N ARG A 100 -23.36 2.94 -9.46
CA ARG A 100 -22.28 2.23 -8.79
C ARG A 100 -21.94 1.01 -9.63
N LEU A 101 -20.86 1.09 -10.40
CA LEU A 101 -20.37 -0.01 -11.21
C LEU A 101 -19.44 -0.88 -10.38
N THR A 102 -19.62 -2.20 -10.41
CA THR A 102 -18.58 -3.13 -9.95
C THR A 102 -17.78 -3.63 -11.14
N ALA A 103 -16.48 -3.77 -10.96
CA ALA A 103 -15.57 -4.34 -11.96
C ALA A 103 -14.69 -5.40 -11.31
N ARG A 104 -14.36 -6.45 -12.07
CA ARG A 104 -13.30 -7.37 -11.68
C ARG A 104 -11.99 -6.81 -12.17
N LEU A 105 -11.08 -6.56 -11.24
CA LEU A 105 -9.77 -5.98 -11.51
C LEU A 105 -8.67 -6.88 -10.96
N THR A 106 -7.52 -6.86 -11.60
CA THR A 106 -6.36 -7.64 -11.23
C THR A 106 -5.45 -6.80 -10.36
N VAL A 107 -5.09 -7.29 -9.17
CA VAL A 107 -4.12 -6.60 -8.33
C VAL A 107 -2.78 -6.52 -9.05
N GLY A 108 -2.30 -5.31 -9.32
CA GLY A 108 -0.98 -5.06 -9.91
C GLY A 108 0.08 -4.90 -8.83
N ALA A 109 -0.22 -4.11 -7.79
CA ALA A 109 0.72 -3.87 -6.70
C ALA A 109 0.00 -3.58 -5.38
N VAL A 110 0.64 -3.96 -4.28
CA VAL A 110 0.27 -3.51 -2.92
C VAL A 110 1.40 -2.67 -2.38
N LYS A 111 1.11 -1.42 -2.04
CA LYS A 111 2.10 -0.43 -1.61
C LYS A 111 1.80 0.07 -0.21
N ARG A 112 2.86 0.45 0.50
CA ARG A 112 2.81 0.96 1.88
C ARG A 112 3.00 2.46 1.87
N SER A 113 2.30 3.13 2.76
CA SER A 113 2.51 4.55 3.05
C SER A 113 2.28 4.81 4.54
N LEU A 114 2.91 5.85 5.09
CA LEU A 114 2.63 6.29 6.44
C LEU A 114 1.29 7.02 6.50
N ARG A 115 0.52 6.74 7.56
CA ARG A 115 -0.74 7.41 7.91
C ARG A 115 -0.58 8.34 9.13
N GLY A 116 0.40 8.06 9.99
CA GLY A 116 0.67 8.84 11.19
C GLY A 116 2.17 8.84 11.52
N GLY A 117 2.65 9.95 12.07
CA GLY A 117 4.06 10.15 12.44
C GLY A 117 4.46 9.45 13.75
N TRP A 118 5.76 9.53 14.07
CA TRP A 118 6.34 9.01 15.31
C TRP A 118 5.69 9.62 16.57
N PRO A 119 5.54 8.90 17.70
CA PRO A 119 6.03 7.53 17.99
C PRO A 119 5.15 6.39 17.45
N THR A 120 3.91 6.68 17.09
CA THR A 120 2.95 5.69 16.57
C THR A 120 2.97 5.68 15.05
N ALA A 121 4.14 5.44 14.47
CA ALA A 121 4.28 5.35 13.02
C ALA A 121 3.38 4.22 12.50
N ASN A 122 2.23 4.62 11.94
CA ASN A 122 1.19 3.73 11.47
C ASN A 122 1.24 3.67 9.95
N LEU A 123 1.16 2.48 9.40
CA LEU A 123 1.15 2.23 7.97
C LEU A 123 -0.27 2.01 7.47
N GLY A 124 -0.53 2.46 6.25
CA GLY A 124 -1.66 2.03 5.44
C GLY A 124 -1.17 1.27 4.21
N TYR A 125 -2.05 0.48 3.63
CA TYR A 125 -1.83 -0.18 2.34
C TYR A 125 -2.73 0.43 1.27
N GLY A 126 -2.15 0.65 0.10
CA GLY A 126 -2.87 0.92 -1.14
C GLY A 126 -2.72 -0.24 -2.10
N ILE A 127 -3.84 -0.75 -2.62
CA ILE A 127 -3.89 -1.84 -3.58
C ILE A 127 -4.26 -1.23 -4.94
N TYR A 128 -3.30 -1.26 -5.84
CA TYR A 128 -3.39 -0.71 -7.19
C TYR A 128 -3.63 -1.83 -8.20
N PHE A 129 -4.32 -1.52 -9.28
CA PHE A 129 -4.79 -2.49 -10.26
C PHE A 129 -3.96 -2.45 -11.54
N ALA A 130 -3.67 -3.63 -12.09
CA ALA A 130 -2.78 -3.80 -13.24
C ALA A 130 -3.32 -3.10 -14.50
N GLU A 131 -4.64 -3.02 -14.62
CA GLU A 131 -5.27 -2.41 -15.78
C GLU A 131 -5.12 -0.88 -15.85
N TYR A 132 -4.69 -0.25 -14.75
CA TYR A 132 -4.39 1.18 -14.67
C TYR A 132 -2.90 1.45 -14.53
N ASP A 133 -2.04 0.43 -14.68
CA ASP A 133 -0.61 0.62 -14.54
C ASP A 133 -0.06 1.50 -15.67
N GLY A 134 0.65 2.56 -15.31
CA GLY A 134 1.23 3.51 -16.25
C GLY A 134 0.25 4.55 -16.80
N SER A 135 -1.04 4.49 -16.44
CA SER A 135 -2.06 5.42 -16.98
C SER A 135 -1.82 6.90 -16.63
N GLU A 136 -1.07 7.15 -15.55
CA GLU A 136 -0.66 8.48 -15.08
C GLU A 136 0.71 8.93 -15.60
N LEU A 137 1.39 8.08 -16.38
CA LEU A 137 2.74 8.29 -16.91
C LEU A 137 2.71 8.48 -18.44
N PRO A 138 3.67 9.23 -19.01
CA PRO A 138 4.68 10.03 -18.33
C PRO A 138 4.09 11.33 -17.74
N THR A 139 4.66 11.82 -16.65
CA THR A 139 4.25 13.07 -15.98
C THR A 139 5.47 13.88 -15.56
N ALA A 140 5.39 15.21 -15.62
CA ALA A 140 6.43 16.09 -15.09
C ALA A 140 5.85 17.07 -14.06
N VAL A 141 6.55 17.23 -12.93
CA VAL A 141 6.16 18.09 -11.82
C VAL A 141 7.21 19.19 -11.63
N PRO A 142 6.82 20.48 -11.64
CA PRO A 142 7.74 21.56 -11.34
C PRO A 142 8.12 21.57 -9.85
N VAL A 143 9.39 21.87 -9.56
CA VAL A 143 9.88 22.14 -8.21
C VAL A 143 10.05 23.64 -8.05
N LEU A 144 9.19 24.26 -7.23
CA LEU A 144 9.04 25.71 -7.16
C LEU A 144 10.08 26.40 -6.28
N ARG A 145 10.47 25.76 -5.17
CA ARG A 145 11.28 26.38 -4.11
C ARG A 145 12.38 25.45 -3.61
N HIS A 146 13.19 24.93 -4.52
CA HIS A 146 14.35 24.10 -4.18
C HIS A 146 15.63 24.66 -4.80
N ARG A 147 16.71 24.71 -4.03
CA ARG A 147 17.97 25.36 -4.43
C ARG A 147 18.68 24.71 -5.61
N SER A 148 18.46 23.41 -5.82
CA SER A 148 19.25 22.60 -6.76
C SER A 148 18.40 21.86 -7.80
N LEU A 149 17.06 21.96 -7.73
CA LEU A 149 16.15 21.17 -8.55
C LEU A 149 15.09 22.07 -9.17
N THR A 150 14.73 21.78 -10.41
CA THR A 150 13.74 22.53 -11.20
C THR A 150 12.51 21.69 -11.52
N SER A 151 12.66 20.40 -11.76
CA SER A 151 11.52 19.50 -11.97
C SER A 151 11.84 18.04 -11.63
N LEU A 152 10.76 17.27 -11.44
CA LEU A 152 10.77 15.82 -11.33
C LEU A 152 9.99 15.25 -12.53
N ARG A 153 10.53 14.23 -13.18
CA ARG A 153 9.89 13.55 -14.31
C ARG A 153 9.63 12.10 -13.93
N PHE A 154 8.42 11.64 -14.15
CA PHE A 154 7.94 10.32 -13.80
C PHE A 154 7.67 9.58 -15.10
N ASP A 155 8.31 8.43 -15.27
CA ASP A 155 8.15 7.55 -16.41
C ASP A 155 8.01 6.10 -15.94
N LEU A 156 7.64 5.19 -16.82
CA LEU A 156 7.53 3.76 -16.54
C LEU A 156 8.86 3.18 -16.05
N ASP A 157 9.98 3.70 -16.58
CA ASP A 157 11.31 3.21 -16.24
C ASP A 157 11.85 3.77 -14.92
N GLY A 158 11.38 4.94 -14.47
CA GLY A 158 11.92 5.56 -13.27
C GLY A 158 11.56 7.04 -13.03
N LEU A 159 12.34 7.63 -12.11
CA LEU A 159 12.28 9.02 -11.72
C LEU A 159 13.45 9.80 -12.36
N GLY A 160 13.13 10.70 -13.28
CA GLY A 160 14.01 11.75 -13.78
C GLY A 160 14.05 12.95 -12.82
N ILE A 161 15.24 13.47 -12.60
CA ILE A 161 15.50 14.64 -11.75
C ILE A 161 16.19 15.68 -12.61
N VAL A 162 15.60 16.86 -12.71
CA VAL A 162 16.19 17.96 -13.45
C VAL A 162 16.77 18.96 -12.46
N GLY A 163 18.09 19.15 -12.53
CA GLY A 163 18.82 20.11 -11.72
C GLY A 163 18.58 21.55 -12.16
N ALA A 164 18.98 22.51 -11.32
CA ALA A 164 19.02 23.92 -11.68
C ALA A 164 20.04 24.24 -12.80
N ASP A 165 20.99 23.34 -13.04
CA ASP A 165 21.96 23.37 -14.13
C ASP A 165 21.44 22.70 -15.42
N ASN A 166 20.15 22.34 -15.46
CA ASN A 166 19.50 21.59 -16.53
C ASN A 166 20.10 20.19 -16.80
N ARG A 167 20.90 19.65 -15.87
CA ARG A 167 21.32 18.25 -15.97
C ARG A 167 20.18 17.37 -15.52
N GLU A 168 19.88 16.37 -16.34
CA GLU A 168 18.90 15.34 -16.03
C GLU A 168 19.61 14.08 -15.54
N GLN A 169 19.12 13.54 -14.43
CA GLN A 169 19.51 12.22 -13.96
C GLN A 169 18.27 11.34 -13.87
N ALA A 170 18.26 10.25 -14.63
CA ALA A 170 17.24 9.22 -14.53
C ALA A 170 17.65 8.18 -13.48
N VAL A 171 16.70 7.79 -12.63
CA VAL A 171 16.90 6.81 -11.57
C VAL A 171 15.82 5.74 -11.67
N PRO A 172 16.19 4.46 -11.89
CA PRO A 172 15.21 3.38 -11.98
C PRO A 172 14.36 3.27 -10.71
N TRP A 173 13.08 2.89 -10.84
CA TRP A 173 12.17 2.76 -9.69
C TRP A 173 12.71 1.86 -8.57
N ALA A 174 13.46 0.82 -8.93
CA ALA A 174 14.10 -0.09 -7.98
C ALA A 174 15.14 0.58 -7.06
N GLN A 175 15.61 1.78 -7.42
CA GLN A 175 16.59 2.57 -6.67
C GLN A 175 15.99 3.80 -6.00
N VAL A 176 14.68 4.04 -6.14
CA VAL A 176 13.99 5.18 -5.53
C VAL A 176 13.36 4.72 -4.21
N ASP A 177 14.01 5.06 -3.09
CA ASP A 177 13.39 4.90 -1.78
C ASP A 177 12.64 6.18 -1.39
N PHE A 178 11.47 6.06 -0.77
CA PHE A 178 10.73 7.21 -0.25
C PHE A 178 10.20 6.97 1.18
N SER A 179 9.92 8.06 1.88
CA SER A 179 9.19 8.12 3.15
C SER A 179 8.25 9.31 3.13
N ASN A 180 6.96 9.10 3.36
CA ASN A 180 5.94 10.14 3.29
C ASN A 180 5.42 10.49 4.70
N GLY A 181 6.07 11.42 5.41
CA GLY A 181 5.68 11.82 6.77
C GLY A 181 5.12 13.25 6.80
N PRO A 182 5.54 14.09 7.77
CA PRO A 182 5.32 15.52 7.69
C PRO A 182 5.88 16.11 6.38
N ASP A 183 7.04 15.60 5.98
CA ASP A 183 7.70 15.91 4.71
C ASP A 183 7.85 14.64 3.86
N LEU A 184 7.90 14.83 2.55
CA LEU A 184 8.18 13.79 1.57
C LEU A 184 9.69 13.67 1.38
N LYS A 185 10.28 12.60 1.92
CA LYS A 185 11.71 12.31 1.77
C LYS A 185 11.92 11.30 0.65
N VAL A 186 12.86 11.58 -0.25
CA VAL A 186 13.22 10.69 -1.37
C VAL A 186 14.72 10.49 -1.37
N ARG A 187 15.17 9.25 -1.22
CA ARG A 187 16.59 8.91 -1.34
C ARG A 187 16.88 8.54 -2.79
N ILE A 188 17.89 9.20 -3.33
CA ILE A 188 18.29 9.06 -4.73
C ILE A 188 19.81 8.90 -4.79
N PRO A 189 20.32 7.88 -5.50
CA PRO A 189 21.74 7.74 -5.77
C PRO A 189 22.34 9.03 -6.36
N GLY A 190 23.48 9.48 -5.84
CA GLY A 190 24.15 10.72 -6.26
C GLY A 190 23.64 12.00 -5.60
N TYR A 191 22.38 12.07 -5.18
CA TYR A 191 21.81 13.26 -4.51
C TYR A 191 21.64 13.10 -2.99
N GLY A 192 21.70 11.86 -2.47
CA GLY A 192 21.42 11.60 -1.06
C GLY A 192 19.92 11.61 -0.77
N VAL A 193 19.51 12.17 0.36
CA VAL A 193 18.10 12.28 0.75
C VAL A 193 17.61 13.69 0.45
N LEU A 194 16.70 13.80 -0.51
CA LEU A 194 15.96 15.02 -0.82
C LEU A 194 14.74 15.11 0.10
N THR A 195 14.42 16.31 0.57
CA THR A 195 13.23 16.56 1.40
C THR A 195 12.34 17.57 0.68
N PHE A 196 11.13 17.14 0.36
CA PHE A 196 10.10 17.94 -0.27
C PHE A 196 9.03 18.27 0.75
N GLU A 197 8.78 19.56 0.92
CA GLU A 197 7.62 20.07 1.64
C GLU A 197 6.56 20.50 0.63
N GLU A 198 5.33 20.70 1.09
CA GLU A 198 4.24 21.18 0.23
C GLU A 198 4.62 22.49 -0.50
N ARG A 199 5.34 23.40 0.16
CA ARG A 199 5.84 24.64 -0.48
C ARG A 199 6.84 24.42 -1.63
N HIS A 200 7.50 23.25 -1.70
CA HIS A 200 8.45 22.94 -2.76
C HIS A 200 7.74 22.47 -4.04
N LEU A 201 6.55 21.85 -3.92
CA LEU A 201 5.82 21.21 -5.03
C LEU A 201 4.44 21.85 -5.30
N GLY A 202 3.95 22.69 -4.40
CA GLY A 202 2.64 23.34 -4.49
C GLY A 202 1.51 22.33 -4.67
N ALA A 203 0.61 22.60 -5.63
CA ALA A 203 -0.51 21.72 -5.97
C ALA A 203 -0.07 20.31 -6.39
N SER A 204 1.17 20.14 -6.86
CA SER A 204 1.70 18.85 -7.29
C SER A 204 2.26 18.00 -6.14
N TYR A 205 2.27 18.49 -4.90
CA TYR A 205 2.77 17.71 -3.76
C TYR A 205 2.07 16.36 -3.63
N ARG A 206 0.74 16.36 -3.65
CA ARG A 206 -0.07 15.13 -3.55
C ARG A 206 0.14 14.18 -4.72
N VAL A 207 0.24 14.73 -5.93
CA VAL A 207 0.52 13.92 -7.12
C VAL A 207 1.89 13.24 -7.02
N THR A 208 2.90 13.99 -6.59
CA THR A 208 4.27 13.49 -6.40
C THR A 208 4.31 12.41 -5.32
N GLU A 209 3.63 12.64 -4.18
CA GLU A 209 3.53 11.68 -3.10
C GLU A 209 2.91 10.36 -3.58
N GLU A 210 1.77 10.41 -4.28
CA GLU A 210 1.08 9.23 -4.76
C GLU A 210 1.86 8.46 -5.84
N LEU A 211 2.56 9.18 -6.74
CA LEU A 211 3.44 8.55 -7.73
C LEU A 211 4.61 7.81 -7.06
N LEU A 212 5.21 8.41 -6.03
CA LEU A 212 6.27 7.76 -5.26
C LEU A 212 5.76 6.57 -4.46
N ILE A 213 4.53 6.63 -3.91
CA ILE A 213 3.89 5.50 -3.24
C ILE A 213 3.67 4.35 -4.24
N LYS A 214 3.11 4.64 -5.42
CA LYS A 214 2.79 3.61 -6.40
C LYS A 214 4.04 2.97 -6.99
N TYR A 215 5.05 3.76 -7.38
CA TYR A 215 6.20 3.25 -8.13
C TYR A 215 7.48 3.06 -7.30
N GLY A 216 7.70 3.91 -6.31
CA GLY A 216 8.86 3.83 -5.43
C GLY A 216 8.81 2.69 -4.41
N THR A 217 9.89 2.59 -3.63
CA THR A 217 10.02 1.65 -2.52
C THR A 217 9.92 2.38 -1.19
N PHE A 218 8.91 2.04 -0.38
CA PHE A 218 8.78 2.62 0.95
C PHE A 218 9.95 2.18 1.85
N ARG A 219 10.68 3.15 2.40
CA ARG A 219 11.67 2.97 3.46
C ARG A 219 11.47 4.05 4.49
N GLN A 220 11.52 3.69 5.77
CA GLN A 220 11.53 4.71 6.82
C GLN A 220 12.87 5.45 6.79
N LEU A 221 12.89 6.59 6.12
CA LEU A 221 14.03 7.50 6.09
C LEU A 221 13.97 8.32 7.38
N HIS A 222 15.04 8.30 8.19
CA HIS A 222 15.07 8.96 9.50
C HIS A 222 14.55 10.40 9.41
N PHE A 223 13.67 10.76 10.35
CA PHE A 223 13.06 12.08 10.47
C PHE A 223 14.07 13.12 10.94
#